data_AF-A0A0S2N041-F1
#
_entry.id   AF-A0A0S2N041-F1
#
_cell.length_a   1.000
_cell.length_b   1.000
_cell.length_c   1.000
_cell.angle_alpha   90.00
_cell.angle_beta   90.00
_cell.angle_gamma   90.00
#
_symmetry.space_group_name_H-M   'P 1'
#
loop_
_entity.id
_entity.type
_entity.pdbx_description
1 polymer ?
#
loop_
_entity_poly.entity_id
_entity_poly.type
_entity_poly.pdbx_seq_one_letter_code
_entity_poly.pdbx_strand_id
1 'polypeptide(L)'
;DVGLMICGHVRMGYRKPNFRDLAADQSRYQRWLMRNETKAFYTPVFAEDLRQGSQYLLQAAGLGRLRPNTLVLGFKNDWRDGDMMNVETYINMIHDAFDFQYGAVILRLKEGLDVSHIQGQDELLSSQEKSGAKDVIVSMDTSKDSDCDSSKLSSKTTSLQNSPAAQKDDEDGKATTQPLLKKGKKSPTVPLNSSDQRLLEASQQFQQKQGKGTVDVWWLFDDGGLTLLIPYLLTNKKRWKECKIRVFIGGKINRIDHDRRAMATLLSKFRIDFSDINVLGDINTKPKKEHVAAFEEMVEPYRLKEDNM
;
A
#
# COMPACT_ATOMS: atom_id res chain seq x y z
N ASP A 1 5.85 -16.87 9.52
CA ASP A 1 5.79 -15.40 9.42
C ASP A 1 7.21 -14.87 9.49
N VAL A 2 7.71 -14.19 8.45
CA VAL A 2 9.17 -13.97 8.26
C VAL A 2 9.53 -12.47 8.12
N GLY A 3 8.68 -11.55 8.57
CA GLY A 3 9.00 -10.12 8.47
C GLY A 3 7.95 -9.19 9.06
N LEU A 4 8.31 -7.91 9.10
CA LEU A 4 7.48 -6.78 9.50
C LEU A 4 7.08 -5.99 8.24
N MET A 5 5.81 -5.63 8.12
CA MET A 5 5.33 -4.71 7.10
C MET A 5 4.72 -3.48 7.76
N ILE A 6 5.15 -2.30 7.34
CA ILE A 6 4.60 -1.01 7.78
C ILE A 6 4.05 -0.30 6.55
N CYS A 7 2.77 0.05 6.58
CA CYS A 7 2.11 0.89 5.61
C CYS A 7 2.19 2.34 6.09
N GLY A 8 3.19 3.06 5.59
CA GLY A 8 3.36 4.50 5.84
C GLY A 8 2.39 5.33 5.00
N HIS A 9 1.76 6.33 5.61
CA HIS A 9 0.91 7.29 4.89
C HIS A 9 1.26 8.71 5.31
N VAL A 10 1.83 9.48 4.39
CA VAL A 10 2.13 10.89 4.59
C VAL A 10 0.92 11.73 4.19
N ARG A 11 0.32 12.41 5.16
CA ARG A 11 -0.68 13.45 4.92
C ARG A 11 0.01 14.78 4.73
N MET A 12 -0.03 15.26 3.49
CA MET A 12 0.51 16.56 3.11
C MET A 12 -0.49 17.67 3.48
N GLY A 13 -0.01 18.75 4.08
CA GLY A 13 -0.85 19.90 4.35
C GLY A 13 -0.09 21.09 4.96
N TYR A 14 -0.51 22.30 4.60
CA TYR A 14 0.10 23.56 5.04
C TYR A 14 -0.60 24.20 6.26
N ARG A 15 -1.71 23.61 6.72
CA ARG A 15 -2.53 24.14 7.83
C ARG A 15 -2.40 23.27 9.08
N LYS A 16 -2.75 23.83 10.24
CA LYS A 16 -2.68 23.14 11.53
C LYS A 16 -3.24 21.72 11.43
N PRO A 17 -2.43 20.68 11.68
CA PRO A 17 -2.89 19.30 11.59
C PRO A 17 -3.99 19.02 12.60
N ASN A 18 -5.09 18.43 12.14
CA ASN A 18 -6.10 17.90 13.04
C ASN A 18 -5.65 16.52 13.56
N PHE A 19 -4.85 16.52 14.63
CA PHE A 19 -4.33 15.29 15.23
C PHE A 19 -5.43 14.33 15.70
N ARG A 20 -6.63 14.85 16.02
CA ARG A 20 -7.78 14.01 16.39
C ARG A 20 -8.24 13.15 15.21
N ASP A 21 -8.27 13.72 14.01
CA ASP A 21 -8.64 12.98 12.79
C ASP A 21 -7.56 11.96 12.44
N LEU A 22 -6.28 12.30 12.63
CA LEU A 22 -5.17 11.39 12.36
C LEU A 22 -5.24 10.11 13.21
N ALA A 23 -5.59 10.25 14.49
CA ALA A 23 -5.76 9.12 15.41
C ALA A 23 -6.99 8.26 15.05
N ALA A 24 -8.09 8.90 14.63
CA ALA A 24 -9.28 8.21 14.15
C ALA A 24 -8.99 7.42 12.86
N ASP A 25 -8.28 8.03 11.92
CA ASP A 25 -7.84 7.40 10.67
C ASP A 25 -6.88 6.25 10.92
N GLN A 26 -5.94 6.39 11.86
CA GLN A 26 -5.05 5.30 12.26
C GLN A 26 -5.83 4.05 12.66
N SER A 27 -6.83 4.22 13.53
CA SER A 27 -7.67 3.12 13.99
C SER A 27 -8.54 2.55 12.87
N ARG A 28 -9.05 3.40 11.96
CA ARG A 28 -9.88 2.99 10.82
C ARG A 28 -9.08 2.16 9.80
N TYR A 29 -7.93 2.66 9.36
CA TYR A 29 -7.11 1.97 8.36
C TYR A 29 -6.43 0.73 8.92
N GLN A 30 -6.04 0.72 10.20
CA GLN A 30 -5.56 -0.51 10.84
C GLN A 30 -6.65 -1.60 10.85
N ARG A 31 -7.90 -1.24 11.17
CA ARG A 31 -9.03 -2.18 11.09
C ARG A 31 -9.28 -2.67 9.67
N TRP A 32 -9.16 -1.81 8.67
CA TRP A 32 -9.29 -2.18 7.26
C TRP A 32 -8.22 -3.21 6.84
N LEU A 33 -6.95 -3.00 7.23
CA LEU A 33 -5.87 -3.97 6.95
C LEU A 33 -6.14 -5.34 7.59
N MET A 34 -6.57 -5.34 8.86
CA MET A 34 -6.90 -6.58 9.58
C MET A 34 -8.07 -7.33 8.95
N ARG A 35 -9.11 -6.59 8.50
CA ARG A 35 -10.27 -7.17 7.81
C ARG A 35 -9.88 -7.84 6.50
N ASN A 36 -8.91 -7.28 5.78
CA ASN A 36 -8.40 -7.80 4.51
C ASN A 36 -7.23 -8.78 4.70
N GLU A 37 -7.10 -9.38 5.90
CA GLU A 37 -6.06 -10.36 6.25
C GLU A 37 -4.61 -9.89 5.97
N THR A 38 -4.37 -8.58 5.97
CA THR A 38 -3.07 -7.99 5.68
C THR A 38 -2.30 -7.79 6.98
N LYS A 39 -1.24 -8.58 7.18
CA LYS A 39 -0.36 -8.51 8.36
C LYS A 39 0.60 -7.30 8.26
N ALA A 40 0.07 -6.10 8.46
CA ALA A 40 0.85 -4.86 8.44
C ALA A 40 0.39 -3.87 9.52
N PHE A 41 1.30 -3.00 9.95
CA PHE A 41 0.99 -1.85 10.80
C PHE A 41 0.78 -0.61 9.94
N TYR A 42 -0.24 0.16 10.25
CA TYR A 42 -0.49 1.45 9.61
C TYR A 42 0.15 2.58 10.43
N THR A 43 0.92 3.44 9.77
CA THR A 43 1.61 4.56 10.42
C THR A 43 1.37 5.85 9.63
N PRO A 44 0.42 6.69 10.07
CA PRO A 44 0.19 7.98 9.44
C PRO A 44 1.15 9.03 10.00
N VAL A 45 1.67 9.89 9.13
CA VAL A 45 2.48 11.05 9.50
C VAL A 45 1.94 12.30 8.82
N PHE A 46 2.12 13.45 9.44
CA PHE A 46 1.77 14.73 8.86
C PHE A 46 3.06 15.49 8.53
N ALA A 47 3.17 16.00 7.31
CA ALA A 47 4.32 16.76 6.84
C ALA A 47 3.90 17.77 5.77
N GLU A 48 4.76 18.73 5.45
CA GLU A 48 4.48 19.72 4.40
C GLU A 48 4.62 19.11 3.01
N ASP A 49 5.61 18.23 2.84
CA ASP A 49 5.87 17.49 1.61
C ASP A 49 6.02 15.98 1.86
N LEU A 50 6.05 15.22 0.76
CA LEU A 50 6.17 13.76 0.80
C LEU A 50 7.54 13.31 1.31
N ARG A 51 8.62 14.04 0.98
CA ARG A 51 9.99 13.66 1.33
C ARG A 51 10.20 13.75 2.83
N GLN A 52 9.90 14.89 3.44
CA GLN A 52 9.99 15.12 4.88
C GLN A 52 9.15 14.10 5.66
N GLY A 53 7.92 13.84 5.24
CA GLY A 53 7.09 12.81 5.86
C GLY A 53 7.71 11.42 5.76
N SER A 54 8.32 11.09 4.62
CA SER A 54 9.03 9.82 4.45
C SER A 54 10.28 9.73 5.34
N GLN A 55 11.01 10.83 5.56
CA GLN A 55 12.17 10.86 6.45
C GLN A 55 11.78 10.55 7.90
N TYR A 56 10.63 11.05 8.37
CA TYR A 56 10.10 10.69 9.69
C TYR A 56 9.88 9.18 9.81
N LEU A 57 9.30 8.56 8.77
CA LEU A 57 9.06 7.12 8.75
C LEU A 57 10.37 6.33 8.67
N LEU A 58 11.34 6.75 7.86
CA LEU A 58 12.64 6.06 7.72
C LEU A 58 13.45 6.08 9.02
N GLN A 59 13.37 7.16 9.80
CA GLN A 59 14.17 7.31 11.02
C GLN A 59 13.48 6.79 12.28
N ALA A 60 12.16 6.95 12.37
CA ALA A 60 11.42 6.73 13.62
C ALA A 60 10.40 5.58 13.56
N ALA A 61 10.17 4.95 12.40
CA ALA A 61 9.27 3.81 12.35
C ALA A 61 9.87 2.55 13.00
N GLY A 62 9.04 1.85 13.76
CA GLY A 62 9.42 0.60 14.42
C GLY A 62 9.83 0.75 15.88
N LEU A 63 9.97 -0.38 16.58
CA LEU A 63 10.31 -0.42 18.00
C LEU A 63 11.40 -1.46 18.28
N GLY A 64 12.50 -1.04 18.89
CA GLY A 64 13.64 -1.91 19.18
C GLY A 64 14.22 -2.52 17.90
N ARG A 65 14.22 -3.87 17.82
CA ARG A 65 14.68 -4.61 16.63
C ARG A 65 13.62 -4.70 15.52
N LEU A 66 12.38 -4.32 15.79
CA LEU A 66 11.29 -4.31 14.80
C LEU A 66 11.32 -3.00 14.02
N ARG A 67 12.30 -2.84 13.13
CA ARG A 67 12.45 -1.67 12.26
C ARG A 67 12.40 -2.07 10.79
N PRO A 68 11.86 -1.23 9.91
CA PRO A 68 11.94 -1.47 8.47
C PRO A 68 13.40 -1.40 8.01
N ASN A 69 13.72 -2.17 6.97
CA ASN A 69 15.06 -2.23 6.37
C ASN A 69 15.01 -2.02 4.84
N THR A 70 13.82 -1.92 4.27
CA THR A 70 13.60 -1.74 2.84
C THR A 70 12.42 -0.80 2.63
N LEU A 71 12.66 0.24 1.85
CA LEU A 71 11.62 1.16 1.38
C LEU A 71 11.05 0.62 0.07
N VAL A 72 9.74 0.39 0.04
CA VAL A 72 9.02 -0.02 -1.17
C VAL A 72 8.13 1.13 -1.63
N LEU A 73 8.33 1.61 -2.86
CA LEU A 73 7.59 2.72 -3.46
C LEU A 73 6.88 2.27 -4.73
N GLY A 74 5.79 2.95 -5.09
CA GLY A 74 5.23 2.89 -6.43
C GLY A 74 6.04 3.75 -7.41
N PHE A 75 6.12 3.33 -8.67
CA PHE A 75 6.69 4.16 -9.73
C PHE A 75 5.76 5.32 -10.09
N LYS A 76 6.31 6.54 -10.14
CA LYS A 76 5.57 7.73 -10.57
C LYS A 76 5.40 7.74 -12.10
N ASN A 77 4.26 7.26 -12.59
CA ASN A 77 3.99 7.19 -14.04
C ASN A 77 3.75 8.56 -14.68
N ASP A 78 3.15 9.48 -13.93
CA ASP A 78 2.77 10.85 -14.33
C ASP A 78 3.91 11.86 -14.14
N TRP A 79 5.17 11.41 -14.18
CA TRP A 79 6.33 12.27 -13.92
C TRP A 79 6.52 13.38 -14.96
N ARG A 80 5.96 13.23 -16.17
CA ARG A 80 6.05 14.25 -17.23
C ARG A 80 4.93 15.29 -17.20
N ASP A 81 3.76 14.90 -16.69
CA ASP A 81 2.54 15.72 -16.73
C ASP A 81 2.41 16.63 -15.50
N GLY A 82 3.06 16.24 -14.39
CA GLY A 82 3.02 16.96 -13.13
C GLY A 82 4.15 17.98 -12.94
N ASP A 83 4.09 18.68 -11.81
CA ASP A 83 5.15 19.58 -11.35
C ASP A 83 6.48 18.82 -11.13
N MET A 84 7.57 19.34 -11.71
CA MET A 84 8.92 18.79 -11.59
C MET A 84 9.42 18.78 -10.15
N MET A 85 8.93 19.69 -9.30
CA MET A 85 9.25 19.68 -7.86
C MET A 85 8.83 18.36 -7.20
N ASN A 86 7.75 17.73 -7.66
CA ASN A 86 7.32 16.41 -7.16
C ASN A 86 8.26 15.29 -7.62
N VAL A 87 8.86 15.42 -8.81
CA VAL A 87 9.85 14.47 -9.33
C VAL A 87 11.13 14.57 -8.52
N GLU A 88 11.59 15.80 -8.25
CA GLU A 88 12.73 16.05 -7.38
C GLU A 88 12.49 15.45 -5.98
N THR A 89 11.31 15.70 -5.40
CA THR A 89 10.89 15.12 -4.11
C THR A 89 10.96 13.59 -4.14
N TYR A 90 10.43 12.95 -5.18
CA TYR A 90 10.44 11.49 -5.34
C TYR A 90 11.85 10.90 -5.47
N ILE A 91 12.71 11.51 -6.28
CA ILE A 91 14.10 11.07 -6.46
C ILE A 91 14.90 11.26 -5.17
N ASN A 92 14.72 12.40 -4.50
CA ASN A 92 15.37 12.68 -3.23
C ASN A 92 14.93 11.72 -2.12
N MET A 93 13.70 11.23 -2.12
CA MET A 93 13.28 10.15 -1.20
C MET A 93 14.06 8.85 -1.42
N ILE A 94 14.38 8.52 -2.68
CA ILE A 94 15.19 7.34 -3.01
C ILE A 94 16.62 7.54 -2.53
N HIS A 95 17.19 8.74 -2.71
CA HIS A 95 18.51 9.10 -2.17
C HIS A 95 18.54 9.01 -0.65
N ASP A 96 17.57 9.61 0.03
CA ASP A 96 17.45 9.55 1.49
C ASP A 96 17.39 8.10 1.99
N ALA A 97 16.66 7.21 1.29
CA ALA A 97 16.62 5.79 1.65
C ALA A 97 18.01 5.12 1.60
N PHE A 98 18.82 5.42 0.57
CA PHE A 98 20.18 4.91 0.48
C PHE A 98 21.10 5.51 1.54
N ASP A 99 20.96 6.80 1.85
CA ASP A 99 21.73 7.46 2.91
C ASP A 99 21.44 6.85 4.29
N PHE A 100 20.19 6.41 4.53
CA PHE A 100 19.82 5.65 5.73
C PHE A 100 20.16 4.16 5.66
N GLN A 101 20.86 3.69 4.61
CA GLN A 101 21.24 2.30 4.39
C GLN A 101 20.05 1.34 4.24
N TYR A 102 18.92 1.82 3.71
CA TYR A 102 17.78 0.98 3.36
C TYR A 102 17.98 0.35 1.98
N GLY A 103 17.42 -0.84 1.78
CA GLY A 103 17.13 -1.32 0.44
C GLY A 103 16.00 -0.50 -0.19
N ALA A 104 16.04 -0.26 -1.49
CA ALA A 104 14.96 0.42 -2.21
C ALA A 104 14.33 -0.53 -3.25
N VAL A 105 13.00 -0.59 -3.28
CA VAL A 105 12.23 -1.37 -4.26
C VAL A 105 11.18 -0.46 -4.89
N ILE A 106 11.14 -0.42 -6.22
CA ILE A 106 10.16 0.36 -6.97
C ILE A 106 9.24 -0.60 -7.74
N LEU A 107 7.95 -0.60 -7.40
CA LEU A 107 6.93 -1.37 -8.11
C LEU A 107 6.33 -0.53 -9.24
N ARG A 108 6.39 -1.05 -10.47
CA ARG A 108 5.78 -0.42 -11.65
C ARG A 108 4.76 -1.34 -12.31
N LEU A 109 3.53 -0.85 -12.48
CA LEU A 109 2.51 -1.46 -13.33
C LEU A 109 2.25 -0.55 -14.53
N LYS A 110 1.88 -1.16 -15.66
CA LYS A 110 1.61 -0.44 -16.92
C LYS A 110 0.52 0.62 -16.76
N GLU A 111 -0.58 0.27 -16.10
CA GLU A 111 -1.75 1.13 -15.94
C GLU A 111 -1.63 2.10 -14.75
N GLY A 112 -0.71 1.85 -13.80
CA GLY A 112 -0.57 2.61 -12.57
C GLY A 112 -0.97 1.85 -11.31
N LEU A 113 -0.91 2.56 -10.17
CA LEU A 113 -1.21 2.02 -8.83
C LEU A 113 -2.27 2.85 -8.09
N ASP A 114 -2.46 4.11 -8.46
CA ASP A 114 -3.43 4.99 -7.81
C ASP A 114 -4.83 4.76 -8.39
N VAL A 115 -5.76 4.46 -7.49
CA VAL A 115 -7.17 4.13 -7.75
C VAL A 115 -8.12 5.11 -7.08
N SER A 116 -7.59 6.19 -6.50
CA SER A 116 -8.34 7.15 -5.68
C SER A 116 -9.44 7.91 -6.44
N HIS A 117 -9.29 8.08 -7.76
CA HIS A 117 -10.27 8.74 -8.62
C HIS A 117 -11.50 7.88 -8.95
N ILE A 118 -11.46 6.57 -8.67
CA ILE A 118 -12.55 5.62 -8.98
C ILE A 118 -13.57 5.61 -7.83
N GLN A 119 -14.76 6.16 -8.06
CA GLN A 119 -15.85 6.19 -7.08
C GLN A 119 -16.46 4.78 -6.85
N GLY A 120 -16.80 4.44 -5.59
CA GLY A 120 -17.50 3.20 -5.22
C GLY A 120 -16.61 2.00 -4.86
N GLN A 121 -15.31 2.23 -4.66
CA GLN A 121 -14.31 1.19 -4.41
C GLN A 121 -14.62 0.32 -3.16
N ASP A 122 -15.12 0.91 -2.07
CA ASP A 122 -15.48 0.16 -0.86
C ASP A 122 -16.62 -0.85 -1.09
N GLU A 123 -17.55 -0.58 -2.02
CA GLU A 123 -18.66 -1.49 -2.33
C GLU A 123 -18.28 -2.53 -3.38
N LEU A 124 -17.44 -2.19 -4.37
CA LEU A 124 -16.99 -3.13 -5.40
C LEU A 124 -15.94 -4.12 -4.89
N LEU A 125 -15.02 -3.70 -4.01
CA LEU A 125 -14.05 -4.58 -3.38
C LEU A 125 -14.69 -5.53 -2.36
N SER A 126 -15.72 -5.09 -1.63
CA SER A 126 -16.40 -5.92 -0.63
C SER A 126 -17.46 -6.86 -1.19
N SER A 127 -18.00 -6.61 -2.38
CA SER A 127 -19.06 -7.42 -2.98
C SER A 127 -18.56 -8.70 -3.64
N GLN A 128 -17.30 -8.77 -4.09
CA GLN A 128 -16.72 -10.02 -4.58
C GLN A 128 -16.33 -11.01 -3.47
N GLU A 129 -16.12 -10.53 -2.23
CA GLU A 129 -15.72 -11.39 -1.10
C GLU A 129 -16.91 -12.02 -0.35
N LYS A 130 -18.15 -11.56 -0.56
CA LYS A 130 -19.37 -12.09 0.10
C LYS A 130 -19.90 -13.40 -0.49
N SER A 131 -19.02 -14.33 -0.88
CA SER A 131 -19.43 -15.70 -1.23
C SER A 131 -19.05 -16.77 -0.19
N GLY A 132 -18.49 -16.41 0.98
CA GLY A 132 -18.32 -17.40 2.03
C GLY A 132 -17.81 -16.89 3.36
N ALA A 133 -18.72 -16.56 4.29
CA ALA A 133 -18.70 -16.96 5.70
C ALA A 133 -19.78 -16.18 6.47
N LYS A 134 -20.59 -16.91 7.23
CA LYS A 134 -21.61 -16.38 8.15
C LYS A 134 -20.96 -15.91 9.46
N ASP A 135 -21.60 -14.91 10.07
CA ASP A 135 -21.24 -14.18 11.30
C ASP A 135 -20.87 -15.04 12.52
N VAL A 136 -19.93 -14.54 13.33
CA VAL A 136 -20.03 -14.56 14.80
C VAL A 136 -19.50 -13.23 15.33
N ILE A 137 -20.40 -12.40 15.88
CA ILE A 137 -20.09 -11.18 16.63
C ILE A 137 -19.66 -11.60 18.04
N VAL A 138 -18.41 -11.31 18.41
CA VAL A 138 -17.98 -11.36 19.82
C VAL A 138 -17.75 -9.94 20.28
N SER A 139 -18.72 -9.42 21.04
CA SER A 139 -18.60 -8.19 21.81
C SER A 139 -17.61 -8.44 22.94
N MET A 140 -16.51 -7.68 22.98
CA MET A 140 -15.56 -7.71 24.08
C MET A 140 -15.71 -6.40 24.85
N ASP A 141 -16.58 -6.45 25.86
CA ASP A 141 -16.71 -5.40 26.87
C ASP A 141 -15.50 -5.46 27.80
N THR A 142 -14.64 -4.44 27.74
CA THR A 142 -13.67 -4.20 28.81
C THR A 142 -14.36 -3.38 29.89
N SER A 143 -14.87 -4.07 30.90
CA SER A 143 -15.27 -3.51 32.18
C SER A 143 -14.11 -2.75 32.80
N LYS A 144 -14.42 -1.52 33.19
CA LYS A 144 -13.55 -0.61 33.92
C LYS A 144 -13.60 -1.05 35.39
N ASP A 145 -12.57 -1.74 35.86
CA ASP A 145 -12.42 -2.01 37.28
C ASP A 145 -12.02 -0.69 37.98
N SER A 146 -12.95 -0.16 38.76
CA SER A 146 -12.73 0.94 39.70
C SER A 146 -12.99 0.40 41.10
N ASP A 147 -11.93 0.23 41.88
CA ASP A 147 -12.02 0.05 43.32
C ASP A 147 -11.80 1.37 44.05
N CYS A 148 -12.66 1.52 45.04
CA CYS A 148 -12.94 2.65 45.92
C CYS A 148 -11.90 2.79 47.05
N ASP A 149 -11.54 4.03 47.42
CA ASP A 149 -11.54 4.39 48.84
C ASP A 149 -11.77 5.90 49.07
N SER A 150 -12.26 6.18 50.26
CA SER A 150 -13.15 7.24 50.70
C SER A 150 -12.48 8.53 51.20
N SER A 151 -13.22 9.65 51.12
CA SER A 151 -13.46 10.52 52.29
C SER A 151 -14.50 11.60 52.02
N LYS A 152 -15.28 11.88 53.08
CA LYS A 152 -16.47 12.73 53.23
C LYS A 152 -16.18 14.23 53.06
N LEU A 153 -17.18 15.05 52.64
CA LEU A 153 -17.92 16.00 53.51
C LEU A 153 -19.01 16.80 52.76
N SER A 154 -20.24 16.78 53.31
CA SER A 154 -21.27 17.85 53.44
C SER A 154 -21.21 19.09 52.51
N SER A 155 -22.27 19.56 51.85
CA SER A 155 -23.48 20.12 52.49
C SER A 155 -24.49 20.72 51.47
N LYS A 156 -25.78 20.73 51.89
CA LYS A 156 -26.85 21.74 51.64
C LYS A 156 -27.50 21.90 50.25
N THR A 157 -28.77 21.45 50.09
CA THR A 157 -30.05 22.25 49.99
C THR A 157 -30.21 23.02 48.66
N THR A 158 -31.32 23.01 47.89
CA THR A 158 -32.76 23.11 48.24
C THR A 158 -33.64 22.99 46.97
N SER A 159 -34.89 22.54 47.17
CA SER A 159 -36.15 22.79 46.43
C SER A 159 -36.22 22.45 44.93
N LEU A 160 -37.23 21.73 44.43
CA LEU A 160 -38.64 22.16 44.42
C LEU A 160 -39.62 20.96 44.49
N GLN A 161 -40.69 21.14 45.27
CA GLN A 161 -41.90 20.29 45.33
C GLN A 161 -43.01 20.89 44.44
N ASN A 162 -43.72 20.01 43.72
CA ASN A 162 -45.20 19.83 43.60
C ASN A 162 -46.11 21.07 43.46
N SER A 163 -47.16 21.18 42.63
CA SER A 163 -48.15 20.26 42.00
C SER A 163 -49.32 21.18 41.47
N PRO A 164 -50.55 20.73 41.05
CA PRO A 164 -51.04 19.52 40.35
C PRO A 164 -52.17 19.78 39.27
N ALA A 165 -52.59 18.69 38.59
CA ALA A 165 -53.97 18.28 38.19
C ALA A 165 -54.81 19.16 37.22
N ALA A 166 -55.76 18.67 36.40
CA ALA A 166 -56.27 17.39 35.87
C ALA A 166 -57.39 17.78 34.85
N GLN A 167 -57.68 17.06 33.75
CA GLN A 167 -58.83 16.14 33.55
C GLN A 167 -58.96 15.87 32.01
N LYS A 168 -58.94 14.60 31.54
CA LYS A 168 -60.08 13.72 31.11
C LYS A 168 -60.59 14.01 29.67
N ASP A 169 -60.95 13.07 28.78
CA ASP A 169 -61.44 11.68 28.84
C ASP A 169 -61.08 10.86 27.56
N ASP A 170 -61.32 9.55 27.64
CA ASP A 170 -61.07 8.40 26.74
C ASP A 170 -61.77 8.36 25.36
N GLU A 171 -61.22 7.61 24.37
CA GLU A 171 -61.86 6.42 23.75
C GLU A 171 -61.03 5.73 22.63
N ASP A 172 -61.34 4.45 22.43
CA ASP A 172 -60.71 3.35 21.68
C ASP A 172 -60.48 3.48 20.15
N GLY A 173 -59.55 2.66 19.62
CA GLY A 173 -59.77 1.95 18.33
C GLY A 173 -58.73 2.07 17.19
N LYS A 174 -57.74 1.16 17.19
CA LYS A 174 -57.26 0.34 16.05
C LYS A 174 -57.04 1.00 14.66
N ALA A 175 -55.79 1.21 14.26
CA ALA A 175 -55.34 1.04 12.87
C ALA A 175 -53.83 0.80 12.75
N THR A 176 -53.49 -0.28 12.05
CA THR A 176 -52.15 -0.71 11.64
C THR A 176 -51.63 0.17 10.51
N THR A 177 -50.46 0.79 10.66
CA THR A 177 -49.69 1.30 9.51
C THR A 177 -48.19 1.09 9.71
N GLN A 178 -47.65 0.15 8.95
CA GLN A 178 -46.22 -0.02 8.71
C GLN A 178 -45.65 1.25 8.04
N PRO A 179 -44.44 1.73 8.39
CA PRO A 179 -43.81 2.77 7.61
C PRO A 179 -43.24 2.19 6.31
N LEU A 180 -43.67 2.77 5.19
CA LEU A 180 -43.23 2.50 3.83
C LEU A 180 -41.70 2.36 3.73
N LEU A 181 -41.26 1.20 3.25
CA LEU A 181 -40.01 0.99 2.54
C LEU A 181 -39.94 1.93 1.33
N LYS A 182 -39.39 3.14 1.51
CA LYS A 182 -38.82 3.90 0.41
C LYS A 182 -37.54 3.20 -0.01
N LYS A 183 -37.67 2.33 -1.00
CA LYS A 183 -36.60 1.79 -1.84
C LYS A 183 -35.87 2.98 -2.46
N GLY A 184 -34.84 3.46 -1.77
CA GLY A 184 -33.95 4.52 -2.26
C GLY A 184 -33.35 4.10 -3.58
N LYS A 185 -33.58 4.92 -4.60
CA LYS A 185 -33.13 4.74 -5.97
C LYS A 185 -31.63 4.44 -5.97
N LYS A 186 -31.26 3.31 -6.57
CA LYS A 186 -29.90 3.04 -7.04
C LYS A 186 -29.44 4.28 -7.82
N SER A 187 -28.36 4.91 -7.37
CA SER A 187 -27.61 5.85 -8.19
C SER A 187 -27.25 5.14 -9.51
N PRO A 188 -27.24 5.85 -10.65
CA PRO A 188 -26.80 5.25 -11.89
C PRO A 188 -25.30 4.97 -11.74
N THR A 189 -24.93 3.69 -11.69
CA THR A 189 -23.55 3.26 -11.93
C THR A 189 -23.19 3.75 -13.33
N VAL A 190 -22.49 4.88 -13.41
CA VAL A 190 -21.84 5.31 -14.63
C VAL A 190 -20.92 4.15 -15.04
N PRO A 191 -21.03 3.62 -16.28
CA PRO A 191 -20.10 2.61 -16.74
C PRO A 191 -18.69 3.16 -16.60
N LEU A 192 -17.84 2.46 -15.84
CA LEU A 192 -16.44 2.86 -15.68
C LEU A 192 -15.78 3.00 -17.06
N ASN A 193 -14.90 3.98 -17.19
CA ASN A 193 -14.09 4.11 -18.39
C ASN A 193 -13.24 2.84 -18.57
N SER A 194 -12.97 2.46 -19.81
CA SER A 194 -12.16 1.29 -20.16
C SER A 194 -10.78 1.29 -19.49
N SER A 195 -10.18 2.48 -19.30
CA SER A 195 -8.91 2.65 -18.60
C SER A 195 -9.03 2.39 -17.09
N ASP A 196 -10.08 2.90 -16.44
CA ASP A 196 -10.33 2.70 -15.01
C ASP A 196 -10.63 1.24 -14.69
N GLN A 197 -11.35 0.55 -15.58
CA GLN A 197 -11.59 -0.88 -15.47
C GLN A 197 -10.28 -1.68 -15.51
N ARG A 198 -9.39 -1.39 -16.46
CA ARG A 198 -8.07 -2.04 -16.57
C ARG A 198 -7.20 -1.78 -15.36
N LEU A 199 -7.21 -0.55 -14.84
CA LEU A 199 -6.48 -0.16 -13.64
C LEU A 199 -7.00 -0.93 -12.41
N LEU A 200 -8.32 -1.05 -12.26
CA LEU A 200 -8.92 -1.79 -11.15
C LEU A 200 -8.58 -3.29 -11.23
N GLU A 201 -8.65 -3.90 -12.41
CA GLU A 201 -8.23 -5.27 -12.65
C GLU A 201 -6.73 -5.47 -12.37
N ALA A 202 -5.88 -4.56 -12.84
CA ALA A 202 -4.44 -4.59 -12.60
C ALA A 202 -4.09 -4.46 -11.11
N SER A 203 -4.85 -3.66 -10.35
CA SER A 203 -4.65 -3.51 -8.90
C SER A 203 -4.92 -4.81 -8.12
N GLN A 204 -5.86 -5.64 -8.60
CA GLN A 204 -6.27 -6.88 -7.95
C GLN A 204 -5.59 -8.13 -8.51
N GLN A 205 -4.83 -7.99 -9.60
CA GLN A 205 -4.26 -9.15 -10.32
C GLN A 205 -3.43 -10.07 -9.41
N PHE A 206 -2.73 -9.53 -8.42
CA PHE A 206 -1.86 -10.31 -7.51
C PHE A 206 -2.59 -10.94 -6.33
N GLN A 207 -3.87 -10.60 -6.12
CA GLN A 207 -4.71 -11.27 -5.13
C GLN A 207 -5.18 -12.63 -5.64
N GLN A 208 -5.15 -12.89 -6.94
CA GLN A 208 -5.56 -14.19 -7.49
C GLN A 208 -4.36 -15.15 -7.61
N LYS A 209 -4.63 -16.45 -7.81
CA LYS A 209 -3.56 -17.42 -8.12
C LYS A 209 -3.03 -17.14 -9.51
N GLN A 210 -1.71 -17.03 -9.65
CA GLN A 210 -1.09 -16.67 -10.92
C GLN A 210 -1.01 -17.84 -11.91
N GLY A 211 -1.17 -19.08 -11.42
CA GLY A 211 -1.06 -20.29 -12.23
C GLY A 211 0.37 -20.54 -12.74
N LYS A 212 0.49 -21.25 -13.86
CA LYS A 212 1.77 -21.55 -14.51
C LYS A 212 2.29 -20.30 -15.23
N GLY A 213 3.36 -19.73 -14.70
CA GLY A 213 4.02 -18.54 -15.25
C GLY A 213 5.52 -18.56 -15.03
N THR A 214 6.19 -17.47 -15.38
CA THR A 214 7.63 -17.27 -15.16
C THR A 214 7.88 -15.99 -14.38
N VAL A 215 8.83 -16.04 -13.44
CA VAL A 215 9.36 -14.87 -12.74
C VAL A 215 10.79 -14.68 -13.25
N ASP A 216 10.98 -13.63 -14.04
CA ASP A 216 12.26 -13.33 -14.66
C ASP A 216 13.06 -12.35 -13.80
N VAL A 217 14.24 -12.76 -13.38
CA VAL A 217 15.11 -12.02 -12.47
C VAL A 217 16.32 -11.56 -13.24
N TRP A 218 16.52 -10.25 -13.34
CA TRP A 218 17.65 -9.64 -14.05
C TRP A 218 18.72 -9.23 -13.05
N TRP A 219 19.66 -10.14 -12.77
CA TRP A 219 20.76 -9.91 -11.84
C TRP A 219 21.97 -9.34 -12.58
N LEU A 220 21.96 -8.02 -12.73
CA LEU A 220 22.98 -7.27 -13.50
C LEU A 220 24.08 -6.69 -12.61
N PHE A 221 23.81 -6.53 -11.32
CA PHE A 221 24.72 -5.97 -10.32
C PHE A 221 24.58 -6.74 -9.01
N ASP A 222 25.67 -6.78 -8.23
CA ASP A 222 25.62 -7.31 -6.87
C ASP A 222 24.94 -6.30 -5.95
N ASP A 223 23.73 -6.62 -5.52
CA ASP A 223 22.84 -5.78 -4.72
C ASP A 223 22.68 -6.30 -3.28
N GLY A 224 23.66 -7.09 -2.81
CA GLY A 224 23.60 -7.74 -1.50
C GLY A 224 22.58 -8.87 -1.44
N GLY A 225 22.05 -9.31 -2.58
CA GLY A 225 21.16 -10.47 -2.71
C GLY A 225 19.67 -10.17 -2.54
N LEU A 226 19.27 -8.90 -2.38
CA LEU A 226 17.85 -8.53 -2.26
C LEU A 226 17.05 -8.95 -3.50
N THR A 227 17.60 -8.75 -4.69
CA THR A 227 16.99 -9.12 -5.99
C THR A 227 16.78 -10.63 -6.13
N LEU A 228 17.58 -11.46 -5.46
CA LEU A 228 17.40 -12.92 -5.44
C LEU A 228 16.48 -13.37 -4.30
N LEU A 229 16.49 -12.65 -3.18
CA LEU A 229 15.65 -12.96 -2.03
C LEU A 229 14.16 -12.74 -2.33
N ILE A 230 13.80 -11.64 -3.01
CA ILE A 230 12.41 -11.32 -3.36
C ILE A 230 11.71 -12.45 -4.14
N PRO A 231 12.23 -12.93 -5.30
CA PRO A 231 11.59 -13.99 -6.08
C PRO A 231 11.54 -15.33 -5.32
N TYR A 232 12.53 -15.62 -4.47
CA TYR A 232 12.48 -16.78 -3.58
C TYR A 232 11.33 -16.68 -2.56
N LEU A 233 11.15 -15.51 -1.91
CA LEU A 233 10.04 -15.31 -0.98
C LEU A 233 8.68 -15.35 -1.69
N LEU A 234 8.60 -14.89 -2.94
CA LEU A 234 7.39 -14.95 -3.76
C LEU A 234 6.99 -16.39 -4.08
N THR A 235 7.91 -17.20 -4.62
CA THR A 235 7.63 -18.59 -5.03
C THR A 235 7.29 -19.53 -3.87
N ASN A 236 7.73 -19.20 -2.66
CA ASN A 236 7.30 -19.87 -1.43
C ASN A 236 5.81 -19.65 -1.08
N LYS A 237 5.14 -18.69 -1.72
CA LYS A 237 3.70 -18.43 -1.50
C LYS A 237 2.84 -19.29 -2.42
N LYS A 238 1.70 -19.75 -1.89
CA LYS A 238 0.71 -20.56 -2.63
C LYS A 238 0.26 -19.94 -3.96
N ARG A 239 0.22 -18.60 -4.07
CA ARG A 239 -0.22 -17.90 -5.28
C ARG A 239 0.79 -18.00 -6.45
N TRP A 240 2.07 -18.23 -6.14
CA TRP A 240 3.20 -18.22 -7.09
C TRP A 240 3.96 -19.55 -7.15
N LYS A 241 3.49 -20.58 -6.44
CA LYS A 241 4.17 -21.89 -6.33
C LYS A 241 4.39 -22.58 -7.69
N GLU A 242 3.52 -22.32 -8.65
CA GLU A 242 3.62 -22.89 -10.01
C GLU A 242 4.47 -22.03 -10.96
N CYS A 243 4.94 -20.87 -10.51
CA CYS A 243 5.77 -20.00 -11.32
C CYS A 243 7.23 -20.45 -11.29
N LYS A 244 7.87 -20.48 -12.45
CA LYS A 244 9.29 -20.86 -12.59
C LYS A 244 10.18 -19.62 -12.56
N ILE A 245 11.26 -19.66 -11.80
CA ILE A 245 12.25 -18.57 -11.80
C ILE A 245 13.20 -18.75 -12.99
N ARG A 246 13.42 -17.70 -13.77
CA ARG A 246 14.49 -17.62 -14.78
C ARG A 246 15.44 -16.51 -14.39
N VAL A 247 16.74 -16.77 -14.40
CA VAL A 247 17.74 -15.78 -13.99
C VAL A 247 18.52 -15.33 -15.22
N PHE A 248 18.55 -14.02 -15.44
CA PHE A 248 19.32 -13.37 -16.48
C PHE A 248 20.48 -12.64 -15.83
N ILE A 249 21.72 -12.96 -16.22
CA ILE A 249 22.92 -12.34 -15.68
C ILE A 249 23.68 -11.62 -16.79
N GLY A 250 24.34 -10.52 -16.44
CA GLY A 250 25.29 -9.88 -17.33
C GLY A 250 26.67 -10.53 -17.28
N GLY A 251 27.26 -10.83 -18.44
CA GLY A 251 28.55 -11.49 -18.50
C GLY A 251 29.33 -11.18 -19.76
N LYS A 252 30.59 -11.62 -19.81
CA LYS A 252 31.39 -11.55 -21.04
C LYS A 252 31.15 -12.81 -21.86
N ILE A 253 31.05 -12.66 -23.18
CA ILE A 253 30.77 -13.80 -24.09
C ILE A 253 31.79 -14.94 -23.95
N ASN A 254 33.05 -14.62 -23.63
CA ASN A 254 34.13 -15.60 -23.46
C ASN A 254 34.07 -16.39 -22.13
N ARG A 255 33.18 -16.03 -21.20
CA ARG A 255 33.09 -16.64 -19.87
C ARG A 255 31.68 -17.14 -19.50
N ILE A 256 30.78 -17.24 -20.48
CA ILE A 256 29.38 -17.65 -20.28
C ILE A 256 29.25 -18.91 -19.40
N ASP A 257 29.98 -19.98 -19.73
CA ASP A 257 29.89 -21.25 -18.97
C ASP A 257 30.43 -21.15 -17.55
N HIS A 258 31.43 -20.31 -17.32
CA HIS A 258 31.97 -20.07 -15.99
C HIS A 258 30.96 -19.30 -15.15
N ASP A 259 30.44 -18.19 -15.67
CA ASP A 259 29.52 -17.30 -14.94
C ASP A 259 28.18 -18.00 -14.68
N ARG A 260 27.68 -18.80 -15.63
CA ARG A 260 26.51 -19.66 -15.46
C ARG A 260 26.69 -20.66 -14.32
N ARG A 261 27.84 -21.35 -14.25
CA ARG A 261 28.13 -22.33 -13.17
C ARG A 261 28.33 -21.67 -11.82
N ALA A 262 29.01 -20.52 -11.79
CA ALA A 262 29.15 -19.71 -10.57
C ALA A 262 27.77 -19.29 -10.04
N MET A 263 26.90 -18.81 -10.92
CA MET A 263 25.54 -18.43 -10.54
C MET A 263 24.68 -19.62 -10.09
N ALA A 264 24.75 -20.75 -10.80
CA ALA A 264 24.06 -21.98 -10.39
C ALA A 264 24.51 -22.44 -8.98
N THR A 265 25.81 -22.35 -8.70
CA THR A 265 26.37 -22.68 -7.37
C THR A 265 25.84 -21.73 -6.30
N LEU A 266 25.76 -20.44 -6.60
CA LEU A 266 25.22 -19.42 -5.69
C LEU A 266 23.74 -19.67 -5.40
N LEU A 267 22.90 -19.86 -6.42
CA LEU A 267 21.47 -20.14 -6.26
C LEU A 267 21.22 -21.44 -5.47
N SER A 268 22.03 -22.46 -5.71
CA SER A 268 21.99 -23.72 -4.96
C SER A 268 22.29 -23.50 -3.46
N LYS A 269 23.28 -22.65 -3.12
CA LYS A 269 23.57 -22.28 -1.72
C LYS A 269 22.39 -21.58 -1.05
N PHE A 270 21.67 -20.73 -1.79
CA PHE A 270 20.46 -20.06 -1.30
C PHE A 270 19.20 -20.94 -1.34
N ARG A 271 19.30 -22.18 -1.83
CA ARG A 271 18.18 -23.12 -2.01
C ARG A 271 17.05 -22.52 -2.85
N ILE A 272 17.42 -21.75 -3.87
CA ILE A 272 16.48 -21.15 -4.80
C ILE A 272 16.39 -22.07 -6.01
N ASP A 273 15.23 -22.68 -6.21
CA ASP A 273 14.94 -23.46 -7.41
C ASP A 273 14.78 -22.51 -8.61
N PHE A 274 15.50 -22.80 -9.69
CA PHE A 274 15.42 -22.05 -10.93
C PHE A 274 15.21 -23.01 -12.11
N SER A 275 14.61 -22.48 -13.17
CA SER A 275 14.38 -23.23 -14.40
C SER A 275 15.50 -23.07 -15.42
N ASP A 276 16.06 -21.88 -15.53
CA ASP A 276 17.15 -21.60 -16.46
C ASP A 276 17.99 -20.38 -16.03
N ILE A 277 19.25 -20.35 -16.47
CA ILE A 277 20.19 -19.23 -16.29
C ILE A 277 20.70 -18.79 -17.66
N ASN A 278 20.34 -17.56 -18.04
CA ASN A 278 20.74 -16.94 -19.29
C ASN A 278 21.83 -15.90 -19.04
N VAL A 279 22.96 -16.03 -19.74
CA VAL A 279 24.06 -15.06 -19.67
C VAL A 279 23.99 -14.15 -20.88
N LEU A 280 23.80 -12.86 -20.64
CA LEU A 280 23.70 -11.82 -21.67
C LEU A 280 25.08 -11.21 -21.92
N GLY A 281 25.58 -11.38 -23.14
CA GLY A 281 26.90 -10.90 -23.57
C GLY A 281 26.90 -9.49 -24.15
N ASP A 282 25.72 -8.92 -24.41
CA ASP A 282 25.51 -7.73 -25.23
C ASP A 282 25.05 -6.49 -24.44
N ILE A 283 25.00 -6.56 -23.10
CA ILE A 283 24.54 -5.44 -22.25
C ILE A 283 25.35 -4.16 -22.46
N ASN A 284 26.66 -4.29 -22.74
CA ASN A 284 27.55 -3.15 -22.96
C ASN A 284 27.66 -2.76 -24.44
N THR A 285 26.82 -3.31 -25.32
CA THR A 285 26.80 -2.93 -26.73
C THR A 285 26.06 -1.60 -26.90
N LYS A 286 26.37 -0.88 -28.00
CA LYS A 286 25.74 0.41 -28.27
C LYS A 286 24.23 0.22 -28.44
N PRO A 287 23.40 1.07 -27.81
CA PRO A 287 21.95 1.02 -28.00
C PRO A 287 21.58 1.32 -29.46
N LYS A 288 20.44 0.79 -29.90
CA LYS A 288 19.90 1.07 -31.25
C LYS A 288 19.61 2.57 -31.39
N LYS A 289 19.90 3.13 -32.57
CA LYS A 289 19.69 4.56 -32.88
C LYS A 289 18.25 5.02 -32.60
N GLU A 290 17.27 4.18 -32.91
CA GLU A 290 15.84 4.45 -32.66
C GLU A 290 15.53 4.70 -31.18
N HIS A 291 16.12 3.89 -30.28
CA HIS A 291 15.91 4.04 -28.84
C HIS A 291 16.65 5.25 -28.27
N VAL A 292 17.82 5.58 -28.83
CA VAL A 292 18.53 6.81 -28.48
C VAL A 292 17.69 8.02 -28.87
N ALA A 293 17.18 8.07 -30.10
CA ALA A 293 16.33 9.17 -30.56
C ALA A 293 15.08 9.34 -29.68
N ALA A 294 14.39 8.24 -29.35
CA ALA A 294 13.23 8.27 -28.46
C ALA A 294 13.57 8.74 -27.03
N PHE A 295 14.76 8.41 -26.52
CA PHE A 295 15.23 8.90 -25.23
C PHE A 295 15.56 10.39 -25.28
N GLU A 296 16.21 10.86 -26.34
CA GLU A 296 16.56 12.26 -26.52
C GLU A 296 15.32 13.14 -26.63
N GLU A 297 14.32 12.74 -27.41
CA GLU A 297 13.02 13.40 -27.51
C GLU A 297 12.32 13.44 -26.14
N MET A 298 12.38 12.35 -25.37
CA MET A 298 11.78 12.29 -24.04
C MET A 298 12.38 13.32 -23.06
N VAL A 299 13.68 13.59 -23.13
CA VAL A 299 14.37 14.49 -22.18
C VAL A 299 14.58 15.90 -22.72
N GLU A 300 14.28 16.14 -23.99
CA GLU A 300 14.47 17.42 -24.67
C GLU A 300 13.90 18.63 -23.90
N PRO A 301 12.66 18.58 -23.33
CA PRO A 301 12.10 19.72 -22.60
C PRO A 301 12.88 20.10 -21.33
N TYR A 302 13.67 19.17 -20.78
CA TYR A 302 14.40 19.33 -19.53
C TYR A 302 15.90 19.64 -19.75
N ARG A 303 16.35 19.71 -21.01
CA ARG A 303 17.73 20.10 -21.31
C ARG A 303 17.88 21.61 -21.12
N LEU A 304 18.89 22.01 -20.34
CA LEU A 304 19.29 23.40 -20.23
C LEU A 304 19.74 23.90 -21.61
N LYS A 305 19.11 24.97 -22.08
CA LYS A 305 19.56 25.70 -23.27
C LYS A 305 20.56 26.76 -22.83
N GLU A 306 21.63 26.94 -23.59
CA GLU A 306 22.70 27.91 -23.29
C GLU A 306 22.16 29.34 -23.10
N ASP A 307 21.01 29.68 -23.69
CA ASP A 307 20.34 30.98 -23.55
C ASP A 307 19.72 31.24 -22.15
N ASN A 308 19.66 30.24 -21.27
CA ASN A 308 19.08 30.34 -19.92
C ASN A 308 20.14 30.29 -18.79
N MET A 309 21.42 30.53 -19.12
CA MET A 309 22.54 30.65 -18.16
C MET A 309 23.07 32.08 -18.15
#